data_AF-A0A350AQU5-F1
#
_entry.id   AF-A0A350AQU5-F1
#
_cell.length_a   1.000
_cell.length_b   1.000
_cell.length_c   1.000
_cell.angle_alpha   90.00
_cell.angle_beta   90.00
_cell.angle_gamma   90.00
#
_symmetry.space_group_name_H-M   'P 1'
#
loop_
_entity.id
_entity.type
_entity.pdbx_description
1 polymer ?
#
loop_
_entity_poly.entity_id
_entity_poly.type
_entity_poly.pdbx_seq_one_letter_code
_entity_poly.pdbx_strand_id
1 'polypeptide(L)'
;QVLDNYQNPTYADGTAGAVYAVMPPAVNPLRGPGEWQSYDIIFRRPIVRDGVVLDEGSMTVLINGVVVQDSTPLDGGGGYKKRKALNTWYPDQGPLTLQDHGNPVRYRNIWYRSLRTRPVDGGTDGRIAEEVTMAKRAEIAADIRKEADGLDGLAKIEKLLTAHVYLYEANAWAESDTLVSAYVADLKTASNRQIDAQKSDILNLFKKLDYLEHHKIIDAGYQPRADLKAIADAREWLKNYKL
;
A
#
# COMPACT_ATOMS: atom_id res chain seq x y z
N GLN A 1 27.69 -5.79 -3.48
CA GLN A 1 28.98 -6.47 -3.31
C GLN A 1 29.07 -7.03 -1.90
N VAL A 2 29.63 -8.22 -1.73
CA VAL A 2 29.96 -8.82 -0.43
C VAL A 2 31.47 -8.94 -0.34
N LEU A 3 32.08 -8.31 0.65
CA LEU A 3 33.53 -8.29 0.85
C LEU A 3 33.82 -8.05 2.34
N ASP A 4 34.98 -8.53 2.82
CA ASP A 4 35.53 -8.04 4.07
C ASP A 4 36.43 -6.83 3.81
N ASN A 5 35.87 -5.64 4.02
CA ASN A 5 36.61 -4.38 4.04
C ASN A 5 36.56 -3.70 5.42
N TYR A 6 36.47 -4.48 6.50
CA TYR A 6 36.67 -3.98 7.87
C TYR A 6 38.16 -3.73 8.11
N GLN A 7 38.57 -2.46 8.21
CA GLN A 7 39.99 -2.05 8.29
C GLN A 7 40.86 -2.62 7.14
N ASN A 8 40.24 -2.92 5.99
CA ASN A 8 40.88 -3.51 4.82
C ASN A 8 40.47 -2.72 3.56
N PRO A 9 41.18 -1.64 3.20
CA PRO A 9 40.79 -0.76 2.12
C PRO A 9 40.90 -1.41 0.74
N THR A 10 39.99 -1.06 -0.15
CA THR A 10 40.00 -1.43 -1.58
C THR A 10 39.41 -0.28 -2.41
N TYR A 11 39.24 -0.46 -3.72
CA TYR A 11 38.61 0.53 -4.59
C TYR A 11 37.12 0.75 -4.23
N ALA A 12 36.68 2.00 -4.26
CA ALA A 12 35.44 2.46 -3.63
C ALA A 12 34.17 1.77 -4.16
N ASP A 13 34.07 1.54 -5.46
CA ASP A 13 32.96 0.85 -6.15
C ASP A 13 33.09 -0.68 -6.11
N GLY A 14 34.03 -1.19 -5.32
CA GLY A 14 34.27 -2.61 -5.06
C GLY A 14 34.15 -3.03 -3.60
N THR A 15 33.81 -2.12 -2.69
CA THR A 15 33.66 -2.43 -1.25
C THR A 15 32.33 -3.14 -0.95
N ALA A 16 32.20 -3.72 0.25
CA ALA A 16 30.92 -4.27 0.72
C ALA A 16 29.80 -3.22 0.63
N GLY A 17 28.61 -3.63 0.22
CA GLY A 17 27.47 -2.73 0.01
C GLY A 17 27.50 -1.90 -1.27
N ALA A 18 28.58 -1.93 -2.05
CA ALA A 18 28.60 -1.29 -3.36
C ALA A 18 27.59 -1.94 -4.32
N VAL A 19 26.93 -1.12 -5.14
CA VAL A 19 26.45 -1.58 -6.45
C VAL A 19 27.69 -1.72 -7.32
N TYR A 20 28.18 -2.95 -7.47
CA TYR A 20 29.54 -3.21 -7.94
C TYR A 20 29.84 -2.53 -9.28
N ALA A 21 30.93 -1.76 -9.34
CA ALA A 21 31.35 -0.96 -10.50
C ALA A 21 30.37 0.14 -10.96
N VAL A 22 29.31 0.41 -10.18
CA VAL A 22 28.28 1.45 -10.46
C VAL A 22 28.33 2.55 -9.42
N MET A 23 28.22 2.20 -8.12
CA MET A 23 28.13 3.18 -7.04
C MET A 23 28.77 2.66 -5.75
N PRO A 24 29.77 3.38 -5.19
CA PRO A 24 30.28 3.12 -3.85
C PRO A 24 29.17 3.21 -2.78
N PRO A 25 29.27 2.46 -1.66
CA PRO A 25 28.36 2.67 -0.53
C PRO A 25 28.61 4.04 0.12
N ALA A 26 27.55 4.65 0.65
CA ALA A 26 27.65 5.95 1.34
C ALA A 26 28.48 5.90 2.63
N VAL A 27 28.50 4.75 3.30
CA VAL A 27 29.22 4.51 4.55
C VAL A 27 29.61 3.04 4.67
N ASN A 28 30.61 2.73 5.50
CA ASN A 28 31.01 1.37 5.85
C ASN A 28 30.53 1.01 7.26
N PRO A 29 29.37 0.34 7.41
CA PRO A 29 28.83 -0.08 8.71
C PRO A 29 29.17 -1.54 9.05
N LEU A 30 30.25 -2.10 8.48
CA LEU A 30 30.64 -3.49 8.72
C LEU A 30 31.07 -3.71 10.19
N ARG A 31 30.64 -4.84 10.74
CA ARG A 31 31.20 -5.43 11.95
C ARG A 31 32.54 -6.13 11.69
N GLY A 32 33.28 -6.48 12.73
CA GLY A 32 34.57 -7.17 12.59
C GLY A 32 34.45 -8.62 12.10
N PRO A 33 35.57 -9.26 11.71
CA PRO A 33 35.58 -10.67 11.32
C PRO A 33 35.04 -11.59 12.41
N GLY A 34 34.26 -12.61 12.01
CA GLY A 34 33.60 -13.54 12.92
C GLY A 34 32.21 -13.09 13.38
N GLU A 35 31.87 -11.81 13.19
CA GLU A 35 30.52 -11.30 13.41
C GLU A 35 29.67 -11.42 12.15
N TRP A 36 28.35 -11.54 12.34
CA TRP A 36 27.41 -11.59 11.22
C TRP A 36 27.07 -10.19 10.73
N GLN A 37 27.16 -10.01 9.41
CA GLN A 37 26.60 -8.85 8.70
C GLN A 37 25.17 -9.19 8.26
N SER A 38 24.22 -8.29 8.49
CA SER A 38 22.87 -8.40 7.91
C SER A 38 22.76 -7.49 6.69
N TYR A 39 22.16 -7.99 5.62
CA TYR A 39 21.85 -7.21 4.42
C TYR A 39 20.34 -7.22 4.22
N ASP A 40 19.75 -6.03 4.13
CA ASP A 40 18.38 -5.84 3.67
C ASP A 40 18.43 -5.14 2.32
N ILE A 41 17.88 -5.78 1.29
CA ILE A 41 17.96 -5.31 -0.09
C ILE A 41 16.56 -5.11 -0.65
N ILE A 42 16.29 -3.91 -1.14
CA ILE A 42 15.10 -3.59 -1.92
C ILE A 42 15.54 -3.42 -3.37
N PHE A 43 15.10 -4.35 -4.22
CA PHE A 43 15.46 -4.36 -5.63
C PHE A 43 14.25 -4.08 -6.51
N ARG A 44 14.35 -3.05 -7.35
CA ARG A 44 13.42 -2.76 -8.43
C ARG A 44 14.13 -3.03 -9.75
N ARG A 45 13.62 -3.99 -10.52
CA ARG A 45 14.21 -4.31 -11.83
C ARG A 45 14.10 -3.13 -12.81
N PRO A 46 15.07 -2.98 -13.71
CA PRO A 46 14.90 -2.11 -14.86
C PRO A 46 13.73 -2.55 -15.76
N ILE A 47 13.10 -1.60 -16.45
CA ILE A 47 12.11 -1.86 -17.49
C ILE A 47 12.59 -1.18 -18.77
N VAL A 48 12.92 -2.01 -19.75
CA VAL A 48 13.28 -1.59 -21.10
C VAL A 48 12.32 -2.25 -22.07
N ARG A 49 11.67 -1.46 -22.93
CA ARG A 49 10.78 -1.93 -24.01
C ARG A 49 11.26 -1.35 -25.32
N ASP A 50 11.46 -2.21 -26.32
CA ASP A 50 11.90 -1.80 -27.66
C ASP A 50 13.15 -0.89 -27.66
N GLY A 51 14.08 -1.15 -26.74
CA GLY A 51 15.31 -0.37 -26.56
C GLY A 51 15.15 0.95 -25.80
N VAL A 52 13.93 1.30 -25.39
CA VAL A 52 13.61 2.50 -24.59
C VAL A 52 13.56 2.15 -23.11
N VAL A 53 14.31 2.88 -22.29
CA VAL A 53 14.26 2.79 -20.84
C VAL A 53 12.99 3.48 -20.34
N LEU A 54 12.09 2.71 -19.75
CA LEU A 54 10.87 3.23 -19.12
C LEU A 54 11.05 3.44 -17.61
N ASP A 55 11.92 2.64 -16.99
CA ASP A 55 12.32 2.74 -15.60
C ASP A 55 13.73 2.14 -15.47
N GLU A 56 14.69 2.88 -14.93
CA GLU A 56 16.07 2.41 -14.74
C GLU A 56 16.16 1.28 -13.70
N GLY A 57 15.12 1.11 -12.89
CA GLY A 57 15.19 0.28 -11.70
C GLY A 57 16.06 0.93 -10.62
N SER A 58 16.15 0.27 -9.48
CA SER A 58 16.94 0.77 -8.36
C SER A 58 17.30 -0.33 -7.38
N MET A 59 18.35 -0.08 -6.61
CA MET A 59 18.73 -0.91 -5.49
C MET A 59 18.94 -0.07 -4.24
N THR A 60 18.14 -0.33 -3.21
CA THR A 60 18.38 0.16 -1.85
C THR A 60 19.00 -0.96 -1.05
N VAL A 61 20.10 -0.66 -0.35
CA VAL A 61 20.84 -1.64 0.45
C VAL A 61 21.05 -1.08 1.83
N LEU A 62 20.67 -1.86 2.83
CA LEU A 62 21.05 -1.62 4.22
C LEU A 62 22.02 -2.70 4.66
N ILE A 63 23.03 -2.29 5.42
CA ILE A 63 23.93 -3.21 6.10
C ILE A 63 23.85 -2.92 7.59
N ASN A 64 23.52 -3.95 8.38
CA ASN A 64 23.36 -3.82 9.84
C ASN A 64 22.38 -2.69 10.24
N GLY A 65 21.32 -2.49 9.45
CA GLY A 65 20.30 -1.44 9.66
C GLY A 65 20.71 -0.05 9.16
N VAL A 66 21.91 0.14 8.64
CA VAL A 66 22.39 1.42 8.09
C VAL A 66 22.20 1.43 6.58
N VAL A 67 21.51 2.44 6.03
CA VAL A 67 21.36 2.63 4.59
C VAL A 67 22.72 2.96 3.97
N VAL A 68 23.19 2.11 3.05
CA VAL A 68 24.46 2.29 2.33
C VAL A 68 24.25 2.56 0.84
N GLN A 69 23.09 2.20 0.29
CA GLN A 69 22.62 2.59 -1.03
C GLN A 69 21.18 3.07 -0.87
N ASP A 70 20.86 4.29 -1.31
CA ASP A 70 19.51 4.81 -1.30
C ASP A 70 18.99 4.91 -2.72
N SER A 71 18.12 3.96 -3.09
CA SER A 71 17.41 3.95 -4.38
C SER A 71 18.35 4.11 -5.57
N THR A 72 19.56 3.54 -5.48
CA THR A 72 20.63 3.71 -6.47
C THR A 72 20.18 3.19 -7.84
N PRO A 73 20.18 4.03 -8.90
CA PRO A 73 19.82 3.61 -10.25
C PRO A 73 20.72 2.50 -10.78
N LEU A 74 20.16 1.65 -11.64
CA LEU A 74 20.87 0.52 -12.22
C LEU A 74 21.27 0.77 -13.67
N ASP A 75 22.39 0.18 -14.05
CA ASP A 75 22.90 0.16 -15.41
C ASP A 75 22.59 -1.18 -16.11
N GLY A 76 23.06 -1.32 -17.36
CA GLY A 76 22.99 -2.56 -18.12
C GLY A 76 23.86 -3.72 -17.60
N GLY A 77 24.40 -3.59 -16.39
CA GLY A 77 25.38 -4.48 -15.79
C GLY A 77 26.80 -4.23 -16.28
N GLY A 78 27.70 -5.16 -15.97
CA GLY A 78 29.12 -5.00 -16.26
C GLY A 78 30.01 -5.79 -15.31
N GLY A 79 31.28 -5.39 -15.25
CA GLY A 79 32.29 -6.00 -14.39
C GLY A 79 33.34 -4.97 -14.01
N TYR A 80 34.45 -5.41 -13.44
CA TYR A 80 35.52 -4.49 -13.04
C TYR A 80 35.93 -3.58 -14.21
N LYS A 81 35.83 -2.26 -14.00
CA LYS A 81 36.10 -1.21 -15.00
C LYS A 81 35.28 -1.32 -16.30
N LYS A 82 34.11 -1.95 -16.26
CA LYS A 82 33.22 -2.13 -17.42
C LYS A 82 31.78 -1.82 -17.01
N ARG A 83 31.15 -0.85 -17.68
CA ARG A 83 29.71 -0.54 -17.56
C ARG A 83 29.06 -0.71 -18.92
N LYS A 84 27.83 -1.23 -18.94
CA LYS A 84 27.01 -1.36 -20.16
C LYS A 84 25.81 -0.44 -20.08
N ALA A 85 25.39 0.09 -21.23
CA ALA A 85 24.15 0.85 -21.32
C ALA A 85 22.96 -0.04 -20.95
N LEU A 86 22.01 0.54 -20.22
CA LEU A 86 20.73 -0.10 -19.91
C LEU A 86 19.81 0.02 -21.13
N ASN A 87 20.05 -0.77 -22.18
CA ASN A 87 19.29 -0.67 -23.44
C ASN A 87 18.78 -2.01 -23.97
N THR A 88 18.88 -3.06 -23.16
CA THR A 88 18.38 -4.39 -23.49
C THR A 88 17.22 -4.77 -22.57
N TRP A 89 16.32 -5.61 -23.07
CA TRP A 89 15.26 -6.20 -22.27
C TRP A 89 15.83 -7.08 -21.14
N TYR A 90 15.18 -7.05 -19.98
CA TYR A 90 15.47 -7.90 -18.82
C TYR A 90 14.25 -8.76 -18.49
N PRO A 91 14.44 -10.04 -18.10
CA PRO A 91 13.36 -10.87 -17.59
C PRO A 91 12.63 -10.26 -16.40
N ASP A 92 11.33 -10.55 -16.29
CA ASP A 92 10.50 -10.07 -15.18
C ASP A 92 10.96 -10.62 -13.83
N GLN A 93 11.59 -11.80 -13.84
CA GLN A 93 12.15 -12.48 -12.68
C GLN A 93 13.49 -13.12 -13.02
N GLY A 94 14.37 -13.21 -12.04
CA GLY A 94 15.67 -13.86 -12.16
C GLY A 94 16.09 -14.49 -10.82
N PRO A 95 17.09 -15.38 -10.85
CA PRO A 95 17.58 -16.02 -9.64
C PRO A 95 18.35 -15.03 -8.76
N LEU A 96 18.29 -15.23 -7.45
CA LEU A 96 19.31 -14.70 -6.53
C LEU A 96 20.51 -15.64 -6.58
N THR A 97 21.68 -15.13 -6.98
CA THR A 97 22.92 -15.89 -7.04
C THR A 97 23.90 -15.41 -5.96
N LEU A 98 24.59 -16.35 -5.33
CA LEU A 98 25.69 -16.07 -4.41
C LEU A 98 27.00 -16.38 -5.14
N GLN A 99 27.88 -15.39 -5.23
CA GLN A 99 29.14 -15.54 -5.95
C GLN A 99 30.14 -16.37 -5.13
N ASP A 100 30.74 -17.38 -5.77
CA ASP A 100 32.01 -17.96 -5.33
C ASP A 100 33.16 -17.18 -5.98
N HIS A 101 34.02 -16.59 -5.15
CA HIS A 101 35.19 -15.83 -5.57
C HIS A 101 36.49 -16.43 -4.99
N GLY A 102 36.48 -17.72 -4.62
CA GLY A 102 37.65 -18.43 -4.08
C GLY A 102 37.94 -18.14 -2.60
N ASN A 103 37.08 -17.37 -1.93
CA ASN A 103 37.16 -17.10 -0.49
C ASN A 103 35.94 -17.69 0.22
N PRO A 104 36.12 -18.56 1.23
CA PRO A 104 34.99 -19.14 1.96
C PRO A 104 34.17 -18.08 2.70
N VAL A 105 32.89 -17.96 2.33
CA VAL A 105 31.90 -17.12 3.02
C VAL A 105 30.75 -18.01 3.47
N ARG A 106 30.29 -17.84 4.71
CA ARG A 106 29.13 -18.56 5.26
C ARG A 106 27.89 -17.67 5.20
N TYR A 107 26.77 -18.23 4.77
CA TYR A 107 25.48 -17.55 4.67
C TYR A 107 24.44 -18.22 5.59
N ARG A 108 23.47 -17.43 6.09
CA ARG A 108 22.30 -17.92 6.84
C ARG A 108 21.13 -16.95 6.67
N ASN A 109 19.92 -17.41 7.03
CA ASN A 109 18.70 -16.58 7.07
C ASN A 109 18.41 -15.85 5.75
N ILE A 110 18.47 -16.57 4.63
CA ILE A 110 18.15 -16.03 3.30
C ILE A 110 16.68 -16.32 3.01
N TRP A 111 15.92 -15.25 2.82
CA TRP A 111 14.54 -15.29 2.34
C TRP A 111 14.31 -14.08 1.44
N TYR A 112 13.26 -14.13 0.62
CA TYR A 112 12.85 -13.02 -0.21
C TYR A 112 11.32 -12.97 -0.31
N ARG A 113 10.80 -11.81 -0.67
CA ARG A 113 9.40 -11.61 -1.01
C ARG A 113 9.27 -10.68 -2.21
N SER A 114 8.24 -10.86 -3.00
CA SER A 114 7.94 -9.93 -4.10
C SER A 114 7.57 -8.55 -3.57
N LEU A 115 8.06 -7.50 -4.24
CA LEU A 115 7.56 -6.15 -4.04
C LEU A 115 6.19 -5.98 -4.72
N ARG A 116 5.46 -4.94 -4.33
CA ARG A 116 4.23 -4.56 -5.01
C ARG A 116 4.49 -4.25 -6.49
N THR A 117 3.59 -4.66 -7.38
CA THR A 117 3.69 -4.41 -8.82
C THR A 117 3.64 -2.90 -9.09
N ARG A 118 4.52 -2.40 -9.97
CA ARG A 118 4.57 -0.97 -10.32
C ARG A 118 3.48 -0.63 -11.35
N PRO A 119 3.05 0.64 -11.45
CA PRO A 119 2.14 1.12 -12.49
C PRO A 119 2.57 0.75 -13.91
N VAL A 120 3.85 0.93 -14.20
CA VAL A 120 4.47 0.57 -15.50
C VAL A 120 4.37 -0.92 -15.83
N ASP A 121 4.16 -1.79 -14.82
CA ASP A 121 3.97 -3.24 -14.95
C ASP A 121 2.50 -3.66 -14.69
N GLY A 122 1.55 -2.71 -14.76
CA GLY A 122 0.11 -2.98 -14.56
C GLY A 122 -0.35 -3.02 -13.10
N GLY A 123 0.50 -2.64 -12.15
CA GLY A 123 0.13 -2.48 -10.75
C GLY A 123 -0.63 -1.16 -10.49
N THR A 124 -1.22 -1.04 -9.31
CA THR A 124 -1.97 0.15 -8.88
C THR A 124 -1.29 0.91 -7.74
N ASP A 125 -0.14 0.43 -7.28
CA ASP A 125 0.60 1.05 -6.18
C ASP A 125 1.52 2.18 -6.67
N GLY A 126 1.17 3.42 -6.35
CA GLY A 126 1.96 4.60 -6.68
C GLY A 126 1.15 5.63 -7.48
N ARG A 127 1.84 6.44 -8.28
CA ARG A 127 1.18 7.41 -9.17
C ARG A 127 0.66 6.70 -10.41
N ILE A 128 -0.65 6.64 -10.55
CA ILE A 128 -1.38 6.12 -11.71
C ILE A 128 -2.22 7.24 -12.33
N ALA A 129 -2.59 7.07 -13.60
CA ALA A 129 -3.48 8.01 -14.26
C ALA A 129 -4.84 8.06 -13.55
N GLU A 130 -5.52 9.20 -13.65
CA GLU A 130 -6.84 9.40 -13.05
C GLU A 130 -7.84 8.36 -13.58
N GLU A 131 -7.84 8.09 -14.88
CA GLU A 131 -8.69 7.07 -15.51
C GLU A 131 -8.46 5.67 -14.90
N VAL A 132 -7.19 5.26 -14.73
CA VAL A 132 -6.84 3.97 -14.10
C VAL A 132 -7.27 3.95 -12.64
N THR A 133 -7.16 5.09 -11.94
CA THR A 133 -7.63 5.23 -10.55
C THR A 133 -9.14 5.05 -10.46
N MET A 134 -9.89 5.72 -11.33
CA MET A 134 -11.35 5.64 -11.36
C MET A 134 -11.83 4.25 -11.76
N ALA A 135 -11.18 3.59 -12.71
CA ALA A 135 -11.46 2.19 -13.06
C ALA A 135 -11.24 1.26 -11.86
N LYS A 136 -10.14 1.41 -11.12
CA LYS A 136 -9.89 0.59 -9.92
C LYS A 136 -10.89 0.88 -8.80
N ARG A 137 -11.29 2.14 -8.61
CA ARG A 137 -12.33 2.51 -7.65
C ARG A 137 -13.69 1.90 -8.01
N ALA A 138 -14.03 1.87 -9.29
CA ALA A 138 -15.23 1.21 -9.79
C ALA A 138 -15.21 -0.31 -9.52
N GLU A 139 -14.08 -0.97 -9.79
CA GLU A 139 -13.88 -2.39 -9.48
C GLU A 139 -14.07 -2.67 -7.98
N ILE A 140 -13.42 -1.90 -7.11
CA ILE A 140 -13.56 -2.05 -5.66
C ILE A 140 -15.01 -1.83 -5.20
N ALA A 141 -15.69 -0.81 -5.73
CA ALA A 141 -17.09 -0.56 -5.39
C ALA A 141 -18.00 -1.73 -5.81
N ALA A 142 -17.77 -2.30 -7.00
CA ALA A 142 -18.51 -3.46 -7.49
C ALA A 142 -18.27 -4.71 -6.62
N ASP A 143 -17.03 -4.99 -6.23
CA ASP A 143 -16.70 -6.11 -5.34
C ASP A 143 -17.36 -5.97 -3.97
N ILE A 144 -17.31 -4.77 -3.37
CA ILE A 144 -17.96 -4.50 -2.08
C ILE A 144 -19.48 -4.70 -2.17
N ARG A 145 -20.12 -4.30 -3.27
CA ARG A 145 -21.56 -4.52 -3.48
C ARG A 145 -21.88 -6.00 -3.64
N LYS A 146 -21.07 -6.74 -4.40
CA LYS A 146 -21.21 -8.19 -4.54
C LYS A 146 -21.07 -8.91 -3.19
N GLU A 147 -20.17 -8.45 -2.31
CA GLU A 147 -20.10 -8.96 -0.93
C GLU A 147 -21.37 -8.62 -0.13
N ALA A 148 -21.96 -7.45 -0.36
CA ALA A 148 -23.17 -7.01 0.33
C ALA A 148 -24.40 -7.84 -0.03
N ASP A 149 -24.45 -8.47 -1.21
CA ASP A 149 -25.55 -9.35 -1.64
C ASP A 149 -25.74 -10.56 -0.72
N GLY A 150 -24.68 -10.98 -0.02
CA GLY A 150 -24.70 -12.10 0.93
C GLY A 150 -24.94 -11.69 2.40
N LEU A 151 -25.26 -10.41 2.66
CA LEU A 151 -25.45 -9.87 4.00
C LEU A 151 -26.87 -9.34 4.19
N ASP A 152 -27.27 -9.11 5.44
CA ASP A 152 -28.55 -8.53 5.80
C ASP A 152 -28.41 -7.42 6.84
N GLY A 153 -29.47 -6.64 7.02
CA GLY A 153 -29.59 -5.60 8.04
C GLY A 153 -28.42 -4.59 8.02
N LEU A 154 -27.91 -4.26 9.19
CA LEU A 154 -26.83 -3.27 9.34
C LEU A 154 -25.53 -3.67 8.63
N ALA A 155 -25.19 -4.97 8.59
CA ALA A 155 -23.98 -5.42 7.91
C ALA A 155 -24.05 -5.13 6.40
N LYS A 156 -25.22 -5.33 5.78
CA LYS A 156 -25.48 -4.96 4.38
C LYS A 156 -25.43 -3.44 4.18
N ILE A 157 -26.12 -2.67 5.04
CA ILE A 157 -26.10 -1.20 5.00
C ILE A 157 -24.65 -0.69 5.04
N GLU A 158 -23.84 -1.19 5.98
CA GLU A 158 -22.46 -0.76 6.14
C GLU A 158 -21.60 -1.02 4.91
N LYS A 159 -21.78 -2.18 4.25
CA LYS A 159 -21.06 -2.50 3.02
C LYS A 159 -21.50 -1.60 1.86
N LEU A 160 -22.80 -1.42 1.66
CA LEU A 160 -23.32 -0.56 0.59
C LEU A 160 -22.86 0.89 0.75
N LEU A 161 -22.94 1.46 1.95
CA LEU A 161 -22.43 2.81 2.22
C LEU A 161 -20.91 2.92 2.00
N THR A 162 -20.16 1.84 2.28
CA THR A 162 -18.72 1.81 2.00
C THR A 162 -18.43 1.78 0.50
N ALA A 163 -19.24 1.10 -0.31
CA ALA A 163 -19.08 1.10 -1.76
C ALA A 163 -19.21 2.51 -2.36
N HIS A 164 -20.14 3.34 -1.84
CA HIS A 164 -20.32 4.72 -2.28
C HIS A 164 -19.12 5.63 -2.00
N VAL A 165 -18.25 5.29 -1.03
CA VAL A 165 -16.98 6.00 -0.81
C VAL A 165 -16.02 5.82 -1.99
N TYR A 166 -16.09 4.68 -2.68
CA TYR A 166 -15.26 4.39 -3.86
C TYR A 166 -15.89 4.90 -5.15
N LEU A 167 -17.18 4.61 -5.35
CA LEU A 167 -17.93 5.09 -6.51
C LEU A 167 -19.41 5.25 -6.14
N TYR A 168 -19.93 6.47 -6.24
CA TYR A 168 -21.35 6.73 -6.10
C TYR A 168 -22.10 6.27 -7.36
N GLU A 169 -23.19 5.53 -7.16
CA GLU A 169 -24.11 5.15 -8.23
C GLU A 169 -25.55 5.29 -7.75
N ALA A 170 -26.37 6.00 -8.54
CA ALA A 170 -27.75 6.30 -8.16
C ALA A 170 -28.60 5.05 -7.87
N ASN A 171 -28.45 3.98 -8.66
CA ASN A 171 -29.18 2.73 -8.44
C ASN A 171 -28.79 2.05 -7.12
N ALA A 172 -27.50 2.03 -6.79
CA ALA A 172 -27.00 1.47 -5.53
C ALA A 172 -27.35 2.36 -4.33
N TRP A 173 -27.51 3.68 -4.55
CA TRP A 173 -27.96 4.59 -3.52
C TRP A 173 -29.42 4.35 -3.15
N ALA A 174 -30.31 4.11 -4.12
CA ALA A 174 -31.72 3.84 -3.85
C ALA A 174 -31.95 2.65 -2.90
N GLU A 175 -31.18 1.57 -3.07
CA GLU A 175 -31.21 0.43 -2.13
C GLU A 175 -30.68 0.83 -0.74
N SER A 176 -29.54 1.53 -0.72
CA SER A 176 -28.92 2.01 0.54
C SER A 176 -29.89 2.90 1.32
N ASP A 177 -30.55 3.84 0.63
CA ASP A 177 -31.53 4.77 1.19
C ASP A 177 -32.74 4.04 1.75
N THR A 178 -33.27 3.05 1.01
CA THR A 178 -34.40 2.22 1.46
C THR A 178 -34.06 1.52 2.78
N LEU A 179 -32.89 0.88 2.86
CA LEU A 179 -32.45 0.14 4.03
C LEU A 179 -32.15 1.05 5.23
N VAL A 180 -31.45 2.17 5.00
CA VAL A 180 -31.14 3.15 6.04
C VAL A 180 -32.42 3.80 6.57
N SER A 181 -33.33 4.20 5.69
CA SER A 181 -34.61 4.81 6.06
C SER A 181 -35.48 3.83 6.87
N ALA A 182 -35.52 2.55 6.50
CA ALA A 182 -36.21 1.52 7.27
C ALA A 182 -35.61 1.37 8.68
N TYR A 183 -34.28 1.25 8.79
CA TYR A 183 -33.60 1.15 10.08
C TYR A 183 -33.88 2.37 10.98
N VAL A 184 -33.84 3.58 10.44
CA VAL A 184 -34.15 4.81 11.20
C VAL A 184 -35.62 4.89 11.58
N ALA A 185 -36.53 4.45 10.72
CA ALA A 185 -37.96 4.39 11.03
C ALA A 185 -38.24 3.43 12.21
N ASP A 186 -37.60 2.27 12.24
CA ASP A 186 -37.69 1.32 13.36
C ASP A 186 -37.21 1.96 14.67
N LEU A 187 -36.08 2.68 14.64
CA LEU A 187 -35.57 3.40 15.82
C LEU A 187 -36.54 4.46 16.35
N LYS A 188 -37.30 5.15 15.48
CA LYS A 188 -38.29 6.15 15.91
C LYS A 188 -39.45 5.53 16.70
N THR A 189 -39.73 4.25 16.49
CA THR A 189 -40.78 3.52 17.21
C THR A 189 -40.25 2.68 18.37
N ALA A 190 -38.92 2.54 18.48
CA ALA A 190 -38.26 1.76 19.51
C ALA A 190 -38.30 2.45 20.89
N SER A 191 -38.33 1.63 21.94
CA SER A 191 -38.19 2.13 23.32
C SER A 191 -36.77 2.65 23.58
N ASN A 192 -36.61 3.54 24.58
CA ASN A 192 -35.29 4.04 24.97
C ASN A 192 -34.29 2.92 25.27
N ARG A 193 -34.72 1.84 25.93
CA ARG A 193 -33.87 0.67 26.21
C ARG A 193 -33.37 -0.01 24.93
N GLN A 194 -34.21 -0.13 23.90
CA GLN A 194 -33.83 -0.73 22.61
C GLN A 194 -32.87 0.17 21.82
N ILE A 195 -33.06 1.48 21.90
CA ILE A 195 -32.16 2.47 21.28
C ILE A 195 -30.80 2.44 21.97
N ASP A 196 -30.77 2.46 23.31
CA ASP A 196 -29.53 2.47 24.09
C ASP A 196 -28.71 1.19 23.87
N ALA A 197 -29.38 0.05 23.69
CA ALA A 197 -28.73 -1.22 23.34
C ALA A 197 -28.02 -1.20 21.98
N GLN A 198 -28.44 -0.32 21.07
CA GLN A 198 -27.90 -0.16 19.72
C GLN A 198 -26.95 1.03 19.58
N LYS A 199 -26.47 1.59 20.69
CA LYS A 199 -25.62 2.80 20.70
C LYS A 199 -24.46 2.75 19.69
N SER A 200 -23.71 1.64 19.65
CA SER A 200 -22.55 1.50 18.76
C SER A 200 -22.96 1.57 17.30
N ASP A 201 -24.02 0.85 16.94
CA ASP A 201 -24.50 0.75 15.57
C ASP A 201 -25.06 2.09 15.06
N ILE A 202 -25.86 2.76 15.90
CA ILE A 202 -26.40 4.10 15.62
C ILE A 202 -25.27 5.09 15.37
N LEU A 203 -24.24 5.09 16.24
CA LEU A 203 -23.10 6.00 16.10
C LEU A 203 -22.26 5.68 14.86
N ASN A 204 -22.03 4.40 14.56
CA ASN A 204 -21.27 4.00 13.38
C ASN A 204 -21.99 4.39 12.10
N LEU A 205 -23.30 4.12 12.02
CA LEU A 205 -24.12 4.50 10.87
C LEU A 205 -24.17 6.01 10.70
N PHE A 206 -24.41 6.76 11.79
CA PHE A 206 -24.38 8.22 11.77
C PHE A 206 -23.05 8.77 11.22
N LYS A 207 -21.92 8.29 11.74
CA LYS A 207 -20.58 8.73 11.32
C LYS A 207 -20.31 8.45 9.84
N LYS A 208 -20.75 7.30 9.34
CA LYS A 208 -20.64 6.97 7.90
C LYS A 208 -21.46 7.94 7.06
N LEU A 209 -22.71 8.21 7.44
CA LEU A 209 -23.57 9.16 6.72
C LEU A 209 -23.05 10.60 6.81
N ASP A 210 -22.49 11.01 7.96
CA ASP A 210 -21.85 12.32 8.13
C ASP A 210 -20.63 12.48 7.21
N TYR A 211 -19.80 11.43 7.11
CA TYR A 211 -18.68 11.39 6.16
C TYR A 211 -19.17 11.54 4.71
N LEU A 212 -20.19 10.77 4.31
CA LEU A 212 -20.73 10.82 2.95
C LEU A 212 -21.29 12.21 2.60
N GLU A 213 -22.02 12.84 3.51
CA GLU A 213 -22.57 14.18 3.30
C GLU A 213 -21.47 15.24 3.24
N HIS A 214 -20.50 15.21 4.16
CA HIS A 214 -19.39 16.18 4.21
C HIS A 214 -18.53 16.15 2.96
N HIS A 215 -18.27 14.96 2.41
CA HIS A 215 -17.54 14.78 1.16
C HIS A 215 -18.43 14.93 -0.08
N LYS A 216 -19.69 15.37 0.08
CA LYS A 216 -20.66 15.62 -1.01
C LYS A 216 -20.91 14.40 -1.88
N ILE A 217 -20.83 13.20 -1.29
CA ILE A 217 -21.16 11.93 -1.94
C ILE A 217 -22.68 11.75 -1.97
N ILE A 218 -23.36 12.24 -0.93
CA ILE A 218 -24.83 12.24 -0.83
C ILE A 218 -25.32 13.68 -0.66
N ASP A 219 -26.61 13.89 -0.88
CA ASP A 219 -27.22 15.21 -0.77
C ASP A 219 -27.12 15.79 0.65
N ALA A 220 -26.92 17.10 0.71
CA ALA A 220 -26.97 17.84 1.97
C ALA A 220 -28.40 17.84 2.53
N GLY A 221 -28.52 17.61 3.84
CA GLY A 221 -29.81 17.50 4.52
C GLY A 221 -30.45 16.11 4.42
N TYR A 222 -29.66 15.06 4.19
CA TYR A 222 -30.17 13.69 4.14
C TYR A 222 -30.87 13.31 5.47
N GLN A 223 -32.20 13.18 5.44
CA GLN A 223 -33.03 13.13 6.65
C GLN A 223 -32.66 11.99 7.62
N PRO A 224 -32.40 10.75 7.18
CA PRO A 224 -31.99 9.68 8.09
C PRO A 224 -30.71 9.98 8.88
N ARG A 225 -29.77 10.73 8.29
CA ARG A 225 -28.58 11.21 9.00
C ARG A 225 -28.94 12.20 10.11
N ALA A 226 -29.80 13.17 9.80
CA ALA A 226 -30.25 14.17 10.76
C ALA A 226 -31.02 13.53 11.93
N ASP A 227 -31.84 12.52 11.64
CA ASP A 227 -32.58 11.76 12.66
C ASP A 227 -31.64 11.00 13.59
N LEU A 228 -30.64 10.29 13.06
CA LEU A 228 -29.62 9.61 13.87
C LEU A 228 -28.82 10.60 14.72
N LYS A 229 -28.51 11.78 14.17
CA LYS A 229 -27.85 12.86 14.92
C LYS A 229 -28.70 13.30 16.11
N ALA A 230 -29.99 13.54 15.89
CA ALA A 230 -30.91 13.96 16.95
C ALA A 230 -31.03 12.90 18.06
N ILE A 231 -31.10 11.61 17.69
CA ILE A 231 -31.10 10.49 18.64
C ILE A 231 -29.83 10.49 19.50
N ALA A 232 -28.67 10.70 18.88
CA ALA A 232 -27.36 10.68 19.55
C ALA A 232 -27.13 11.93 20.42
N ASP A 233 -27.55 13.11 19.96
CA ASP A 233 -27.45 14.37 20.72
C ASP A 233 -28.34 14.35 21.97
N ALA A 234 -29.57 13.83 21.86
CA ALA A 234 -30.49 13.70 22.99
C ALA A 234 -29.93 12.81 24.13
N ARG A 235 -28.93 11.99 23.84
CA ARG A 235 -28.25 11.08 24.78
C ARG A 235 -26.80 11.49 25.06
N GLU A 236 -26.39 12.66 24.59
CA GLU A 236 -25.05 13.21 24.71
C GLU A 236 -23.93 12.29 24.17
N TRP A 237 -24.24 11.42 23.20
CA TRP A 237 -23.29 10.46 22.66
C TRP A 237 -22.20 11.08 21.78
N LEU A 238 -22.43 12.30 21.28
CA LEU A 238 -21.55 13.02 20.36
C LEU A 238 -20.62 14.05 21.04
N LYS A 239 -20.52 14.06 22.38
CA LYS A 239 -19.76 15.08 23.15
C LYS A 239 -18.32 15.35 22.66
N ASN A 240 -17.64 14.33 22.12
CA ASN A 240 -16.27 14.45 21.59
C ASN A 240 -16.17 14.16 20.09
N TYR A 241 -17.30 14.04 19.41
CA TYR A 241 -17.30 13.76 17.98
C TYR A 241 -16.95 15.02 17.20
N LYS A 242 -15.93 14.90 16.36
CA LYS A 242 -15.59 15.84 15.31
C LYS A 242 -15.47 15.02 14.04
N LEU A 243 -16.03 15.54 12.96
CA LEU A 243 -15.79 14.98 11.64
C LEU A 243 -14.41 15.39 11.14
#